data_AF-A0AAP3GDE5-F1
#
_entry.id   AF-A0AAP3GDE5-F1
#
_cell.length_a   1.000
_cell.length_b   1.000
_cell.length_c   1.000
_cell.angle_alpha   90.00
_cell.angle_beta   90.00
_cell.angle_gamma   90.00
#
_symmetry.space_group_name_H-M   'P 1'
#
loop_
_entity.id
_entity.type
_entity.pdbx_description
1 polymer ?
#
loop_
_entity_poly.entity_id
_entity_poly.type
_entity_poly.pdbx_seq_one_letter_code
_entity_poly.pdbx_strand_id
1 'polypeptide(L)'
;MYYISVDFHTMGDVIDGASFTKLYQVKAREIAEELTLSELGFLYKILPFFHYQTYYLCDNPDEENPEVIRHLNREELAERVGHDIQTVYELVNKLRNKGVVLTTTSGKTTNYLVHPDVMFRKEYEDEYTRVVRRMFEEHRIRQAKKFA
;
A
#
# COMPACT_ATOMS: atom_id res chain seq x y z
N MET A 1 12.68 27.67 1.85
CA MET A 1 13.23 26.30 1.93
C MET A 1 12.22 25.49 2.73
N TYR A 2 11.59 24.49 2.12
CA TYR A 2 10.60 23.65 2.78
C TYR A 2 11.29 22.38 3.26
N TYR A 3 11.12 22.01 4.52
CA TYR A 3 11.58 20.75 5.09
C TYR A 3 10.34 19.95 5.52
N ILE A 4 10.42 18.62 5.42
CA ILE A 4 9.38 17.75 5.96
C ILE A 4 9.67 17.59 7.45
N SER A 5 8.66 17.72 8.31
CA SER A 5 8.86 17.52 9.76
C SER A 5 9.36 16.09 10.01
N VAL A 6 10.35 15.96 10.89
CA VAL A 6 10.84 14.66 11.35
C VAL A 6 9.73 13.84 12.00
N ASP A 7 8.74 14.49 12.62
CA ASP A 7 7.57 13.82 13.21
C ASP A 7 6.69 13.09 12.18
N PHE A 8 6.78 13.47 10.90
CA PHE A 8 6.00 12.86 9.81
C PHE A 8 6.86 12.01 8.86
N HIS A 9 8.16 12.31 8.76
CA HIS A 9 9.07 11.58 7.87
C HIS A 9 10.52 11.69 8.33
N THR A 10 11.16 10.54 8.50
CA THR A 10 12.61 10.43 8.70
C THR A 10 13.24 9.57 7.61
N MET A 11 14.51 9.83 7.31
CA MET A 11 15.28 9.06 6.34
C MET A 11 16.65 8.75 6.94
N GLY A 12 17.00 7.47 7.03
CA GLY A 12 18.27 7.01 7.61
C GLY A 12 18.27 6.90 9.14
N ASP A 13 17.35 7.60 9.82
CA ASP A 13 17.19 7.59 11.27
C ASP A 13 15.81 7.05 11.68
N VAL A 14 15.79 6.38 12.84
CA VAL A 14 14.56 5.91 13.49
C VAL A 14 14.28 6.79 14.71
N ILE A 15 13.05 7.25 14.86
CA ILE A 15 12.61 7.92 16.08
C ILE A 15 12.31 6.83 17.12
N ASP A 16 13.01 6.87 18.25
CA ASP A 16 12.86 5.87 19.30
C ASP A 16 11.41 5.82 19.82
N GLY A 17 10.86 4.61 19.92
CA GLY A 17 9.46 4.37 20.30
C GLY A 17 8.37 4.69 19.26
N ALA A 18 8.72 5.15 18.05
CA ALA A 18 7.73 5.41 16.99
C ALA A 18 7.53 4.20 16.05
N SER A 19 6.29 3.94 15.65
CA SER A 19 5.98 3.01 14.56
C SER A 19 6.17 3.70 13.21
N PHE A 20 6.88 3.05 12.28
CA PHE A 20 7.19 3.63 10.98
C PHE A 20 6.91 2.65 9.83
N THR A 21 6.57 3.21 8.67
CA THR A 21 6.50 2.47 7.42
C THR A 21 7.86 2.52 6.73
N LYS A 22 8.56 1.38 6.61
CA LYS A 22 9.79 1.34 5.80
C LYS A 22 9.41 1.25 4.33
N LEU A 23 10.02 2.10 3.52
CA LEU A 23 9.96 2.07 2.06
C LEU A 23 11.30 1.60 1.53
N TYR A 24 11.32 0.61 0.63
CA TYR A 24 12.55 0.19 -0.03
C TYR A 24 12.94 1.23 -1.07
N GLN A 25 13.96 2.04 -0.80
CA GLN A 25 14.30 3.21 -1.61
C GLN A 25 14.43 2.92 -3.11
N VAL A 26 15.07 1.82 -3.51
CA VAL A 26 15.29 1.49 -4.94
C VAL A 26 13.96 1.19 -5.64
N LYS A 27 13.16 0.29 -5.08
CA LYS A 27 11.87 -0.11 -5.67
C LYS A 27 10.79 0.95 -5.53
N ALA A 28 10.75 1.63 -4.39
CA ALA A 28 9.87 2.77 -4.18
C ALA A 28 10.20 3.91 -5.16
N ARG A 29 11.47 4.11 -5.52
CA ARG A 29 11.88 5.09 -6.53
C ARG A 29 11.43 4.69 -7.93
N GLU A 30 11.66 3.44 -8.35
CA GLU A 30 11.17 2.94 -9.65
C GLU A 30 9.66 3.13 -9.77
N ILE A 31 8.91 2.77 -8.72
CA ILE A 31 7.45 2.95 -8.66
C ILE A 31 7.07 4.43 -8.64
N ALA A 32 7.81 5.27 -7.91
CA ALA A 32 7.55 6.70 -7.85
C ALA A 32 7.78 7.41 -9.19
N GLU A 33 8.73 6.96 -9.99
CA GLU A 33 9.01 7.50 -11.33
C GLU A 33 7.84 7.23 -12.31
N GLU A 34 7.06 6.16 -12.10
CA GLU A 34 5.86 5.86 -12.88
C GLU A 34 4.60 6.60 -12.38
N LEU A 35 4.64 7.19 -11.19
CA LEU A 35 3.48 7.81 -10.55
C LEU A 35 3.46 9.34 -10.77
N THR A 36 2.27 9.86 -11.05
CA THR A 36 1.99 11.29 -11.01
C THR A 36 2.04 11.79 -9.57
N LEU A 37 2.25 13.10 -9.38
CA LEU A 37 2.29 13.71 -8.05
C LEU A 37 1.00 13.44 -7.23
N SER A 38 -0.16 13.42 -7.89
CA SER A 38 -1.44 13.13 -7.23
C SER A 38 -1.50 11.67 -6.74
N GLU A 39 -1.03 10.72 -7.55
CA GLU A 39 -1.01 9.31 -7.17
C GLU A 39 0.03 9.04 -6.07
N LEU A 40 1.19 9.71 -6.10
CA LEU A 40 2.19 9.68 -5.02
C LEU A 40 1.64 10.23 -3.72
N GLY A 41 0.98 11.39 -3.76
CA GLY A 41 0.36 11.98 -2.58
C GLY A 41 -0.73 11.09 -2.01
N PHE A 42 -1.52 10.44 -2.88
CA PHE A 42 -2.51 9.46 -2.45
C PHE A 42 -1.88 8.21 -1.83
N LEU A 43 -0.85 7.64 -2.47
CA LEU A 43 -0.11 6.50 -1.92
C LEU A 43 0.43 6.84 -0.54
N TYR A 44 1.06 8.01 -0.38
CA TYR A 44 1.57 8.49 0.91
C TYR A 44 0.49 8.58 1.99
N LYS A 45 -0.72 9.05 1.64
CA LYS A 45 -1.87 9.08 2.56
C LYS A 45 -2.35 7.70 3.00
N ILE A 46 -2.31 6.70 2.12
CA ILE A 46 -2.86 5.36 2.41
C ILE A 46 -1.82 4.40 3.02
N LEU A 47 -0.53 4.68 2.86
CA LEU A 47 0.57 3.86 3.40
C LEU A 47 0.43 3.49 4.89
N PRO A 48 -0.01 4.41 5.78
CA PRO A 48 -0.21 4.10 7.19
C PRO A 48 -1.20 2.96 7.44
N PHE A 49 -2.23 2.82 6.60
CA PHE A 49 -3.34 1.87 6.74
C PHE A 49 -3.02 0.45 6.23
N PHE A 50 -1.84 0.21 5.68
CA PHE A 50 -1.46 -1.15 5.30
C PHE A 50 -0.93 -1.94 6.49
N HIS A 51 -1.50 -3.12 6.70
CA HIS A 51 -1.14 -4.01 7.78
C HIS A 51 0.33 -4.47 7.67
N TYR A 52 1.05 -4.40 8.78
CA TYR A 52 2.51 -4.59 8.79
C TYR A 52 2.96 -6.00 8.36
N GLN A 53 2.16 -7.04 8.62
CA GLN A 53 2.49 -8.42 8.23
C GLN A 53 1.77 -8.93 6.99
N THR A 54 0.53 -8.50 6.80
CA THR A 54 -0.37 -9.11 5.80
C THR A 54 -0.52 -8.25 4.55
N TYR A 55 0.01 -7.03 4.57
CA TYR A 55 -0.03 -6.06 3.47
C TYR A 55 -1.44 -5.63 3.06
N TYR A 56 -2.47 -6.02 3.80
CA TYR A 56 -3.85 -5.61 3.53
C TYR A 56 -4.11 -4.19 4.00
N LEU A 57 -4.92 -3.46 3.24
CA LEU A 57 -5.48 -2.20 3.70
C LEU A 57 -6.50 -2.48 4.81
N CYS A 58 -6.25 -1.96 6.00
CA CYS A 58 -7.09 -2.11 7.17
C CYS A 58 -7.06 -0.87 8.05
N ASP A 59 -7.97 -0.83 9.01
CA ASP A 59 -8.08 0.29 9.92
C ASP A 59 -7.14 0.20 11.14
N ASN A 60 -6.73 -1.02 11.45
CA ASN A 60 -5.85 -1.38 12.54
C ASN A 60 -4.58 -2.03 11.96
N PRO A 61 -3.68 -1.25 11.35
CA PRO A 61 -2.52 -1.75 10.61
C PRO A 61 -1.46 -2.44 11.46
N ASP A 62 -1.55 -2.34 12.79
CA ASP A 62 -0.62 -2.94 13.75
C ASP A 62 -1.28 -4.04 14.60
N GLU A 63 -2.48 -4.52 14.22
CA GLU A 63 -3.21 -5.57 14.93
C GLU A 63 -2.60 -6.97 14.71
N GLU A 64 -2.13 -7.61 15.78
CA GLU A 64 -1.48 -8.91 15.67
C GLU A 64 -2.46 -10.07 15.55
N ASN A 65 -3.68 -9.93 16.09
CA ASN A 65 -4.67 -11.00 16.02
C ASN A 65 -5.39 -10.98 14.65
N PRO A 66 -5.15 -12.00 13.79
CA PRO A 66 -5.70 -12.01 12.44
C PRO A 66 -7.23 -12.07 12.39
N GLU A 67 -7.90 -12.53 13.44
CA GLU A 67 -9.36 -12.65 13.50
C GLU A 67 -10.08 -11.30 13.65
N VAL A 68 -9.35 -10.26 14.06
CA VAL A 68 -9.90 -8.92 14.34
C VAL A 68 -9.33 -7.84 13.41
N ILE A 69 -8.55 -8.21 12.39
CA ILE A 69 -8.10 -7.28 11.36
C ILE A 69 -9.32 -6.74 10.60
N ARG A 70 -9.49 -5.42 10.62
CA ARG A 70 -10.63 -4.74 10.01
C ARG A 70 -10.25 -4.15 8.66
N HIS A 71 -10.50 -4.91 7.59
CA HIS A 71 -10.30 -4.43 6.23
C HIS A 71 -11.12 -3.17 5.95
N LEU A 72 -10.48 -2.17 5.32
CA LEU A 72 -11.17 -0.97 4.88
C LEU A 72 -11.78 -1.21 3.51
N ASN A 73 -13.08 -0.96 3.40
CA ASN A 73 -13.72 -0.82 2.09
C ASN A 73 -13.40 0.56 1.48
N ARG A 74 -13.87 0.79 0.25
CA ARG A 74 -13.56 2.01 -0.49
C ARG A 74 -14.21 3.24 0.14
N GLU A 75 -15.44 3.10 0.62
CA GLU A 75 -16.20 4.17 1.25
C GLU A 75 -15.53 4.61 2.56
N GLU A 76 -15.14 3.66 3.40
CA GLU A 76 -14.37 3.93 4.63
C GLU A 76 -13.01 4.54 4.32
N LEU A 77 -12.30 4.05 3.31
CA LEU A 77 -11.02 4.62 2.89
C LEU A 77 -11.19 6.09 2.49
N ALA A 78 -12.23 6.41 1.70
CA ALA A 78 -12.55 7.76 1.26
C ALA A 78 -12.75 8.72 2.44
N GLU A 79 -13.51 8.29 3.45
CA GLU A 79 -13.68 9.03 4.70
C GLU A 79 -12.35 9.26 5.41
N ARG A 80 -11.49 8.24 5.52
CA ARG A 80 -10.19 8.35 6.22
C ARG A 80 -9.19 9.26 5.53
N VAL A 81 -9.17 9.30 4.20
CA VAL A 81 -8.21 10.13 3.45
C VAL A 81 -8.73 11.53 3.12
N GLY A 82 -10.02 11.79 3.40
CA GLY A 82 -10.69 13.05 3.13
C GLY A 82 -10.90 13.34 1.65
N HIS A 83 -11.22 12.30 0.86
CA HIS A 83 -11.52 12.41 -0.57
C HIS A 83 -12.90 11.83 -0.86
N ASP A 84 -13.54 12.23 -1.96
CA ASP A 84 -14.76 11.57 -2.40
C ASP A 84 -14.49 10.15 -2.93
N ILE A 85 -15.53 9.31 -2.92
CA ILE A 85 -15.45 7.89 -3.29
C ILE A 85 -14.96 7.71 -4.74
N GLN A 86 -15.33 8.60 -5.66
CA GLN A 86 -14.96 8.52 -7.07
C GLN A 86 -13.47 8.81 -7.24
N THR A 87 -12.96 9.86 -6.58
CA THR A 87 -11.53 10.18 -6.57
C THR A 87 -10.70 9.02 -6.01
N VAL A 88 -11.13 8.42 -4.89
CA VAL A 88 -10.44 7.24 -4.32
C VAL A 88 -10.47 6.07 -5.29
N TYR A 89 -11.62 5.78 -5.90
CA TYR A 89 -11.75 4.71 -6.90
C TYR A 89 -10.75 4.89 -8.06
N GLU A 90 -10.67 6.09 -8.63
CA GLU A 90 -9.78 6.39 -9.75
C GLU A 90 -8.31 6.26 -9.37
N LEU A 91 -7.93 6.81 -8.21
CA LEU A 91 -6.55 6.75 -7.71
C LEU A 91 -6.13 5.32 -7.38
N VAL A 92 -6.98 4.54 -6.70
CA VAL A 92 -6.71 3.12 -6.41
C VAL A 92 -6.58 2.32 -7.70
N ASN A 93 -7.43 2.55 -8.70
CA ASN A 93 -7.30 1.88 -10.00
C ASN A 93 -6.00 2.25 -10.72
N LYS A 94 -5.57 3.51 -10.66
CA LYS A 94 -4.28 3.95 -11.21
C LYS A 94 -3.10 3.24 -10.53
N LEU A 95 -3.10 3.19 -9.19
CA LEU A 95 -2.11 2.44 -8.41
C LEU A 95 -2.11 0.95 -8.77
N ARG A 96 -3.30 0.36 -8.94
CA ARG A 96 -3.44 -1.04 -9.35
C ARG A 96 -2.86 -1.31 -10.73
N ASN A 97 -3.18 -0.45 -11.70
CA ASN A 97 -2.69 -0.60 -13.06
C ASN A 97 -1.16 -0.49 -13.14
N LYS A 98 -0.53 0.23 -12.20
CA LYS A 98 0.93 0.37 -12.06
C LYS A 98 1.57 -0.68 -11.13
N GLY A 99 0.80 -1.69 -10.70
CA GLY A 99 1.31 -2.79 -9.87
C GLY A 99 1.69 -2.40 -8.43
N VAL A 100 1.29 -1.22 -7.96
CA VAL A 100 1.55 -0.75 -6.59
C VAL A 100 0.61 -1.41 -5.59
N VAL A 101 -0.63 -1.60 -6.01
CA VAL A 101 -1.71 -2.18 -5.21
C VAL A 101 -2.35 -3.34 -5.98
N LEU A 102 -2.73 -4.40 -5.28
CA LEU A 102 -3.54 -5.49 -5.82
C LEU A 102 -4.95 -5.39 -5.22
N THR A 103 -5.94 -5.76 -6.02
CA THR A 103 -7.33 -5.89 -5.56
C THR A 103 -7.69 -7.36 -5.55
N THR A 104 -8.11 -7.88 -4.40
CA THR A 104 -8.65 -9.24 -4.27
C THR A 104 -10.14 -9.15 -3.95
N THR A 105 -10.94 -9.92 -4.68
CA THR A 105 -12.39 -9.97 -4.50
C THR A 105 -12.77 -11.32 -3.93
N SER A 106 -13.46 -11.32 -2.80
CA SER A 106 -14.07 -12.50 -2.20
C SER A 106 -15.56 -12.26 -2.05
N GLY A 107 -16.36 -12.88 -2.93
CA GLY A 107 -17.80 -12.62 -3.01
C GLY A 107 -18.10 -11.16 -3.33
N LYS A 108 -18.71 -10.44 -2.38
CA LYS A 108 -19.05 -9.00 -2.50
C LYS A 108 -18.01 -8.08 -1.88
N THR A 109 -17.00 -8.63 -1.22
CA THR A 109 -15.99 -7.85 -0.50
C THR A 109 -14.76 -7.67 -1.36
N THR A 110 -14.26 -6.44 -1.41
CA THR A 110 -13.04 -6.07 -2.13
C THR A 110 -11.99 -5.66 -1.12
N ASN A 111 -10.87 -6.38 -1.11
CA ASN A 111 -9.72 -6.08 -0.28
C ASN A 111 -8.57 -5.56 -1.14
N TYR A 112 -7.71 -4.75 -0.53
CA TYR A 112 -6.56 -4.16 -1.20
C TYR A 112 -5.28 -4.64 -0.54
N LEU A 113 -4.28 -5.03 -1.34
CA LEU A 113 -2.92 -5.33 -0.86
C LEU A 113 -1.92 -4.33 -1.43
N VAL A 114 -0.94 -3.93 -0.64
CA VAL A 114 0.23 -3.18 -1.14
C VAL A 114 1.34 -4.14 -1.57
N HIS A 115 2.09 -3.75 -2.61
CA HIS A 115 3.26 -4.51 -3.03
C HIS A 115 4.34 -4.50 -1.92
N PRO A 116 4.93 -5.65 -1.53
CA PRO A 116 5.93 -5.70 -0.45
C PRO A 116 7.21 -4.90 -0.71
N ASP A 117 7.54 -4.63 -1.98
CA ASP A 117 8.64 -3.70 -2.33
C ASP A 117 8.28 -2.22 -2.21
N VAL A 118 6.99 -1.87 -2.15
CA VAL A 118 6.56 -0.50 -1.87
C VAL A 118 6.65 -0.26 -0.38
N MET A 119 6.09 -1.17 0.42
CA MET A 119 6.01 -1.07 1.87
C MET A 119 6.39 -2.38 2.51
N PHE A 120 7.27 -2.31 3.51
CA PHE A 120 7.70 -3.47 4.26
C PHE A 120 8.00 -3.11 5.71
N ARG A 121 7.15 -3.53 6.65
CA ARG A 121 7.34 -3.25 8.07
C ARG A 121 7.88 -4.43 8.87
N LYS A 122 8.01 -5.62 8.26
CA LYS A 122 8.54 -6.81 8.92
C LYS A 122 10.06 -6.69 9.13
N GLU A 123 10.57 -7.51 10.04
CA GLU A 123 12.01 -7.61 10.29
C GLU A 123 12.72 -8.40 9.17
N TYR A 124 12.10 -9.48 8.70
CA TYR A 124 12.63 -10.35 7.65
C TYR A 124 11.54 -10.80 6.67
N GLU A 125 11.98 -11.16 5.46
CA GLU A 125 11.10 -11.74 4.44
C GLU A 125 10.72 -13.18 4.82
N ASP A 126 9.42 -13.47 4.83
CA ASP A 126 8.88 -14.79 5.08
C ASP A 126 8.19 -15.39 3.84
N GLU A 127 7.70 -16.63 3.98
CA GLU A 127 7.01 -17.33 2.91
C GLU A 127 5.79 -16.55 2.41
N TYR A 128 5.01 -15.94 3.32
CA TYR A 128 3.85 -15.15 2.96
C TYR A 128 4.22 -13.94 2.09
N THR A 129 5.28 -13.21 2.45
CA THR A 129 5.81 -12.10 1.63
C THR A 129 6.10 -12.55 0.19
N ARG A 130 6.75 -13.71 0.04
CA ARG A 130 7.08 -14.29 -1.27
C ARG A 130 5.83 -14.70 -2.05
N VAL A 131 4.78 -15.17 -1.37
CA VAL A 131 3.47 -15.44 -1.99
C VAL A 131 2.85 -14.14 -2.50
N VAL A 132 2.81 -13.08 -1.69
CA VAL A 132 2.24 -11.79 -2.09
C VAL A 132 2.97 -11.22 -3.32
N ARG A 133 4.32 -11.23 -3.33
CA ARG A 133 5.11 -10.83 -4.51
C ARG A 133 4.71 -11.62 -5.77
N ARG A 134 4.55 -12.94 -5.66
CA ARG A 134 4.11 -13.80 -6.77
C ARG A 134 2.70 -13.43 -7.26
N MET A 135 1.78 -13.07 -6.37
CA MET A 135 0.45 -12.61 -6.76
C MET A 135 0.52 -11.34 -7.63
N PHE A 136 1.38 -10.39 -7.28
CA PHE A 136 1.61 -9.17 -8.08
C PHE A 136 2.22 -9.49 -9.44
N GLU A 137 3.19 -10.40 -9.49
CA GLU A 137 3.79 -10.84 -10.75
C GLU A 137 2.75 -11.48 -11.68
N GLU A 138 1.92 -12.38 -11.15
CA GLU A 138 0.82 -12.97 -11.91
C GLU A 138 -0.18 -11.92 -12.41
N HIS A 139 -0.52 -10.94 -11.57
CA HIS A 139 -1.41 -9.85 -11.97
C HIS A 139 -0.82 -9.07 -13.16
N ARG A 140 0.47 -8.73 -13.09
CA ARG A 140 1.20 -8.04 -14.16
C ARG A 140 1.20 -8.85 -15.46
N ILE A 141 1.49 -10.14 -15.39
CA ILE A 141 1.47 -11.04 -16.56
C ILE A 141 0.07 -11.10 -17.18
N ARG A 142 -0.99 -11.20 -16.38
CA ARG A 142 -2.38 -11.22 -16.86
C ARG A 142 -2.78 -9.91 -17.53
N GLN A 143 -2.34 -8.77 -17.00
CA GLN A 143 -2.58 -7.47 -17.62
C GLN A 143 -1.88 -7.36 -18.98
N ALA A 144 -0.59 -7.74 -19.07
CA ALA A 144 0.15 -7.70 -20.33
C ALA A 144 -0.51 -8.54 -21.44
N LYS A 145 -1.03 -9.73 -21.10
CA LYS A 145 -1.75 -10.60 -22.04
C LYS A 145 -3.08 -10.02 -22.54
N LYS A 146 -3.67 -9.05 -21.84
CA LYS A 146 -4.94 -8.43 -22.25
C LYS A 146 -4.77 -7.40 -23.38
N PHE A 147 -3.54 -6.95 -23.61
CA PHE A 147 -3.18 -5.94 -24.60
C PHE A 147 -2.27 -6.47 -25.73
N ALA A 148 -2.00 -7.77 -25.74
CA ALA A 148 -1.28 -8.48 -26.81
C ALA A 148 -2.28 -9.22 -27.70
#